data_AF-A0A953SPK3-F1
#
_entry.id   AF-A0A953SPK3-F1
#
_cell.length_a   1.000
_cell.length_b   1.000
_cell.length_c   1.000
_cell.angle_alpha   90.00
_cell.angle_beta   90.00
_cell.angle_gamma   90.00
#
_symmetry.space_group_name_H-M   'P 1'
#
loop_
_entity.id
_entity.type
_entity.pdbx_description
1 polymer ?
#
loop_
_entity_poly.entity_id
_entity_poly.type
_entity_poly.pdbx_seq_one_letter_code
_entity_poly.pdbx_strand_id
1 'polypeptide(L)'
;MNKKYINIIFSSIIGLGLSILIGLWFFGSSVFDLNHPAFLFFSYGFFGSLFFALQNYGTKTELYLSFPFVLIIQMGIMGSSTPDSYYLRDFLLITSLFVSVYLFTLINNKVIGEKKSIVYRALVFSVLYSFCNALFGGILFIIQSGNFTPELSIMIFYAQFAFLIGFAISFGFNIYHYLLMKKFAGEGL
;
A
#
# COMPACT_ATOMS: atom_id res chain seq x y z
N MET A 1 14.04 -1.58 -22.94
CA MET A 1 13.40 -2.16 -21.74
C MET A 1 11.98 -2.60 -22.11
N ASN A 2 11.52 -3.80 -21.70
CA ASN A 2 10.18 -4.30 -22.02
C ASN A 2 9.11 -3.32 -21.49
N LYS A 3 8.11 -2.95 -22.32
CA LYS A 3 7.02 -2.00 -21.96
C LYS A 3 6.35 -2.34 -20.63
N LYS A 4 6.23 -3.64 -20.34
CA LYS A 4 5.74 -4.17 -19.08
C LYS A 4 6.51 -3.61 -17.87
N TYR A 5 7.84 -3.77 -17.86
CA TYR A 5 8.68 -3.36 -16.73
C TYR A 5 8.76 -1.84 -16.60
N ILE A 6 8.69 -1.11 -17.72
CA ILE A 6 8.53 0.35 -17.71
C ILE A 6 7.28 0.73 -16.92
N ASN A 7 6.13 0.13 -17.24
CA ASN A 7 4.88 0.45 -16.55
C ASN A 7 4.92 0.09 -15.07
N ILE A 8 5.54 -1.04 -14.71
CA ILE A 8 5.71 -1.43 -13.31
C ILE A 8 6.53 -0.40 -12.54
N ILE A 9 7.67 0.02 -13.09
CA ILE A 9 8.59 0.96 -12.43
C ILE A 9 7.93 2.34 -12.27
N PHE A 10 7.37 2.90 -13.33
CA PHE A 10 6.80 4.26 -13.28
C PHE A 10 5.54 4.33 -12.40
N SER A 11 4.64 3.36 -12.47
CA SER A 11 3.47 3.32 -11.57
C SER A 11 3.88 3.21 -10.10
N SER A 12 4.90 2.38 -9.81
CA SER A 12 5.44 2.24 -8.46
C SER A 12 6.05 3.53 -7.93
N ILE A 13 6.84 4.24 -8.77
CA ILE A 13 7.48 5.51 -8.40
C ILE A 13 6.44 6.60 -8.14
N ILE A 14 5.40 6.70 -8.97
CA ILE A 14 4.36 7.73 -8.81
C ILE A 14 3.55 7.49 -7.54
N GLY A 15 3.13 6.26 -7.28
CA GLY A 15 2.42 5.91 -6.05
C GLY A 15 3.26 6.16 -4.79
N LEU A 16 4.55 5.77 -4.81
CA LEU A 16 5.50 6.08 -3.74
C LEU A 16 5.67 7.59 -3.56
N GLY A 17 5.88 8.33 -4.64
CA GLY A 17 6.09 9.78 -4.61
C GLY A 17 4.92 10.51 -3.96
N LEU A 18 3.68 10.14 -4.31
CA LEU A 18 2.50 10.70 -3.65
C LEU A 18 2.40 10.30 -2.18
N SER A 19 2.74 9.06 -1.83
CA SER A 19 2.74 8.61 -0.43
C SER A 19 3.74 9.41 0.40
N ILE A 20 4.94 9.64 -0.13
CA ILE A 20 5.96 10.49 0.49
C ILE A 20 5.47 11.93 0.61
N LEU A 21 4.84 12.51 -0.43
CA LEU A 21 4.32 13.88 -0.37
C LEU A 21 3.26 14.06 0.72
N ILE A 22 2.33 13.11 0.85
CA ILE A 22 1.35 13.13 1.94
C ILE A 22 2.06 12.98 3.29
N GLY A 23 3.00 12.04 3.41
CA GLY A 23 3.79 11.86 4.63
C GLY A 23 4.53 13.14 5.04
N LEU A 24 5.21 13.80 4.10
CA LEU A 24 5.95 15.04 4.32
C LEU A 24 5.02 16.18 4.78
N TRP A 25 3.81 16.25 4.24
CA TRP A 25 2.81 17.24 4.62
C TRP A 25 2.42 17.15 6.10
N PHE A 26 2.24 15.92 6.62
CA PHE A 26 1.79 15.70 8.00
C PHE A 26 2.93 15.54 9.00
N PHE A 27 4.08 15.01 8.58
CA PHE A 27 5.15 14.57 9.48
C PHE A 27 6.53 15.14 9.14
N GLY A 28 6.65 16.00 8.12
CA GLY A 28 7.93 16.58 7.70
C GLY A 28 8.97 15.51 7.35
N SER A 29 10.24 15.75 7.67
CA SER A 29 11.35 14.84 7.35
C SER A 29 11.31 13.51 8.10
N SER A 30 10.45 13.35 9.11
CA SER A 30 10.31 12.10 9.89
C SER A 30 9.83 10.91 9.05
N VAL A 31 9.34 11.14 7.83
CA VAL A 31 9.05 10.08 6.84
C VAL A 31 10.29 9.27 6.46
N PHE A 32 11.48 9.85 6.60
CA PHE A 32 12.76 9.19 6.28
C PHE A 32 13.47 8.61 7.52
N ASP A 33 12.91 8.81 8.72
CA ASP A 33 13.46 8.25 9.96
C ASP A 33 12.88 6.86 10.19
N LEU A 34 13.72 5.83 10.08
CA LEU A 34 13.37 4.41 10.25
C LEU A 34 12.60 4.13 11.56
N ASN A 35 12.92 4.86 12.63
CA ASN A 35 12.37 4.61 13.96
C ASN A 35 11.03 5.33 14.19
N HIS A 36 10.67 6.24 13.29
CA HIS A 36 9.45 7.03 13.41
C HIS A 36 8.27 6.34 12.69
N PRO A 37 7.04 6.34 13.25
CA PRO A 37 5.87 5.75 12.59
C PRO A 37 5.57 6.31 11.19
N ALA A 38 6.00 7.55 10.92
CA ALA A 38 5.87 8.17 9.60
C ALA A 38 6.71 7.45 8.50
N PHE A 39 7.70 6.63 8.86
CA PHE A 39 8.42 5.79 7.91
C PHE A 39 7.50 4.84 7.13
N LEU A 40 6.33 4.52 7.68
CA LEU A 40 5.31 3.73 6.99
C LEU A 40 4.90 4.35 5.65
N PHE A 41 4.90 5.68 5.51
CA PHE A 41 4.61 6.36 4.24
C PHE A 41 5.65 6.06 3.15
N PHE A 42 6.90 5.84 3.55
CA PHE A 42 7.97 5.48 2.63
C PHE A 42 7.88 3.99 2.28
N SER A 43 7.96 3.11 3.28
CA SER A 43 8.05 1.66 3.07
C SER A 43 6.75 1.07 2.51
N TYR A 44 5.62 1.27 3.21
CA TYR A 44 4.33 0.72 2.77
C TYR A 44 3.76 1.46 1.56
N GLY A 45 4.12 2.74 1.39
CA GLY A 45 3.89 3.47 0.14
C GLY A 45 4.55 2.80 -1.06
N PHE A 46 5.82 2.39 -0.92
CA PHE A 46 6.55 1.66 -1.97
C PHE A 46 5.94 0.28 -2.22
N PHE A 47 5.77 -0.53 -1.16
CA PHE A 47 5.26 -1.90 -1.29
C PHE A 47 3.86 -1.95 -1.89
N GLY A 48 2.97 -1.05 -1.48
CA GLY A 48 1.61 -1.00 -1.99
C GLY A 48 1.56 -0.57 -3.44
N SER A 49 2.39 0.40 -3.83
CA SER A 49 2.52 0.83 -5.22
C SER A 49 3.08 -0.29 -6.10
N LEU A 50 4.05 -1.06 -5.60
CA LEU A 50 4.59 -2.25 -6.27
C LEU A 50 3.53 -3.34 -6.44
N PHE A 51 2.75 -3.66 -5.42
CA PHE A 51 1.67 -4.65 -5.52
C PHE A 51 0.61 -4.21 -6.53
N PHE A 52 0.20 -2.94 -6.54
CA PHE A 52 -0.70 -2.40 -7.56
C PHE A 52 -0.12 -2.55 -8.97
N ALA A 53 1.14 -2.18 -9.14
CA ALA A 53 1.85 -2.26 -10.41
C ALA A 53 1.91 -3.71 -10.93
N LEU A 54 2.28 -4.65 -10.08
CA LEU A 54 2.36 -6.07 -10.42
C LEU A 54 0.99 -6.69 -10.66
N GLN A 55 -0.04 -6.27 -9.93
CA GLN A 55 -1.40 -6.73 -10.12
C GLN A 55 -1.98 -6.35 -11.49
N ASN A 56 -1.54 -5.21 -12.06
CA ASN A 56 -2.06 -4.69 -13.33
C ASN A 56 -1.17 -4.99 -14.54
N TYR A 57 0.15 -5.03 -14.34
CA TYR A 57 1.12 -5.20 -15.44
C TYR A 57 1.97 -6.47 -15.29
N GLY A 58 2.05 -7.04 -14.09
CA GLY A 58 2.83 -8.25 -13.80
C GLY A 58 2.10 -9.55 -14.14
N THR A 59 2.80 -10.67 -14.01
CA THR A 59 2.19 -12.01 -13.99
C THR A 59 1.71 -12.34 -12.58
N LYS A 60 0.80 -13.31 -12.46
CA LYS A 60 0.39 -13.84 -11.14
C LYS A 60 1.59 -14.33 -10.33
N THR A 61 2.55 -14.98 -10.98
CA THR A 61 3.78 -15.46 -10.35
C THR A 61 4.62 -14.30 -9.80
N GLU A 62 4.82 -13.23 -10.56
CA GLU A 62 5.56 -12.05 -10.09
C GLU A 62 4.85 -11.38 -8.90
N LEU A 63 3.53 -11.26 -8.94
CA LEU A 63 2.75 -10.72 -7.83
C LEU A 63 2.90 -11.60 -6.57
N TYR A 64 2.70 -12.91 -6.67
CA TYR A 64 2.78 -13.80 -5.51
C TYR A 64 4.19 -13.92 -4.94
N LEU A 65 5.23 -13.91 -5.80
CA LEU A 65 6.62 -13.89 -5.34
C LEU A 65 7.00 -12.54 -4.74
N SER A 66 6.39 -11.43 -5.18
CA SER A 66 6.70 -10.12 -4.59
C SER A 66 6.38 -10.04 -3.10
N PHE A 67 5.41 -10.82 -2.61
CA PHE A 67 5.05 -10.86 -1.20
C PHE A 67 6.21 -11.33 -0.30
N PRO A 68 6.78 -12.54 -0.46
CA PRO A 68 7.95 -12.95 0.33
C PRO A 68 9.18 -12.06 0.06
N PHE A 69 9.37 -11.53 -1.15
CA PHE A 69 10.46 -10.59 -1.42
C PHE A 69 10.33 -9.29 -0.61
N VAL A 70 9.13 -8.71 -0.54
CA VAL A 70 8.86 -7.50 0.25
C VAL A 70 9.06 -7.78 1.74
N LEU A 71 8.64 -8.95 2.24
CA LEU A 71 8.91 -9.34 3.63
C LEU A 71 10.42 -9.41 3.92
N ILE A 72 11.21 -10.03 3.04
CA ILE A 72 12.67 -10.12 3.21
C ILE A 72 13.31 -8.72 3.19
N ILE A 73 12.89 -7.85 2.27
CA ILE A 73 13.38 -6.47 2.23
C ILE A 73 13.04 -5.74 3.53
N GLN A 74 11.81 -5.87 4.01
CA GLN A 74 11.38 -5.22 5.25
C GLN A 74 12.15 -5.73 6.48
N MET A 75 12.41 -7.05 6.56
CA MET A 75 13.27 -7.64 7.59
C MET A 75 14.71 -7.10 7.51
N GLY A 76 15.26 -6.97 6.30
CA GLY A 76 16.60 -6.40 6.08
C GLY A 76 16.70 -4.93 6.50
N ILE A 77 15.64 -4.15 6.28
CA ILE A 77 15.55 -2.74 6.68
C ILE A 77 15.52 -2.59 8.20
N MET A 78 14.80 -3.46 8.91
CA MET A 78 14.70 -3.42 10.37
C MET A 78 16.03 -3.76 11.06
N GLY A 79 16.80 -4.69 10.49
CA GLY A 79 18.09 -5.10 11.05
C GLY A 79 17.95 -6.08 12.22
N SER A 80 19.08 -6.69 12.58
CA SER A 80 19.14 -7.86 13.48
C SER A 80 18.84 -7.58 14.95
N SER A 81 18.79 -6.32 15.38
CA SER A 81 18.49 -5.93 16.77
C SER A 81 17.00 -5.70 17.04
N THR A 82 16.14 -5.96 16.05
CA THR A 82 14.70 -5.69 16.16
C THR A 82 13.98 -6.83 16.91
N PRO A 83 13.12 -6.54 17.90
CA PRO A 83 12.39 -7.58 18.62
C PRO A 83 11.48 -8.42 17.72
N ASP A 84 11.31 -9.71 18.03
CA ASP A 84 10.52 -10.63 17.21
C ASP A 84 9.07 -10.18 16.96
N SER A 85 8.51 -9.44 17.92
CA SER A 85 7.17 -8.85 17.84
C SER A 85 7.01 -7.88 16.67
N TYR A 86 8.10 -7.26 16.18
CA TYR A 86 8.11 -6.37 15.03
C TYR A 86 8.07 -7.14 13.70
N TYR A 87 8.66 -8.33 13.63
CA TYR A 87 8.53 -9.19 12.44
C TYR A 87 7.09 -9.67 12.27
N LEU A 88 6.43 -10.05 13.37
CA LEU A 88 5.02 -10.40 13.34
C LEU A 88 4.15 -9.21 12.91
N ARG A 89 4.41 -8.02 13.47
CA ARG A 89 3.74 -6.79 13.05
C ARG A 89 3.88 -6.59 11.55
N ASP A 90 5.10 -6.55 11.03
CA ASP A 90 5.34 -6.25 9.62
C ASP A 90 4.77 -7.33 8.69
N PHE A 91 4.82 -8.60 9.09
CA PHE A 91 4.12 -9.67 8.40
C PHE A 91 2.61 -9.39 8.29
N LEU A 92 1.95 -9.02 9.39
CA LEU A 92 0.51 -8.73 9.41
C LEU A 92 0.19 -7.45 8.60
N LEU A 93 0.99 -6.39 8.73
CA LEU A 93 0.77 -5.14 8.00
C LEU A 93 0.98 -5.33 6.49
N ILE A 94 2.02 -6.06 6.05
CA ILE A 94 2.25 -6.37 4.63
C ILE A 94 1.16 -7.31 4.09
N THR A 95 0.71 -8.28 4.89
CA THR A 95 -0.45 -9.12 4.55
C THR A 95 -1.70 -8.29 4.36
N SER A 96 -1.97 -7.34 5.26
CA SER A 96 -3.12 -6.45 5.16
C SER A 96 -3.11 -5.65 3.85
N LEU A 97 -1.94 -5.17 3.44
CA LEU A 97 -1.75 -4.42 2.19
C LEU A 97 -1.95 -5.31 0.96
N PHE A 98 -1.36 -6.51 0.96
CA PHE A 98 -1.52 -7.48 -0.12
C PHE A 98 -2.99 -7.89 -0.31
N VAL A 99 -3.67 -8.24 0.78
CA VAL A 99 -5.10 -8.58 0.78
C VAL A 99 -5.95 -7.40 0.28
N SER A 100 -5.63 -6.18 0.69
CA SER A 100 -6.34 -4.97 0.25
C SER A 100 -6.24 -4.77 -1.26
N VAL A 101 -5.06 -4.95 -1.85
CA VAL A 101 -4.87 -4.84 -3.30
C VAL A 101 -5.66 -5.92 -4.05
N TYR A 102 -5.65 -7.15 -3.51
CA TYR A 102 -6.42 -8.25 -4.07
C TYR A 102 -7.94 -7.98 -4.04
N LEU A 103 -8.48 -7.60 -2.87
CA LEU A 103 -9.90 -7.28 -2.70
C LEU A 103 -10.32 -6.09 -3.56
N PHE A 104 -9.52 -5.04 -3.60
CA PHE A 104 -9.80 -3.88 -4.43
C PHE A 104 -9.85 -4.25 -5.91
N THR A 105 -8.98 -5.13 -6.39
CA THR A 105 -9.00 -5.60 -7.78
C THR A 105 -10.31 -6.34 -8.10
N LEU A 106 -10.76 -7.21 -7.19
CA LEU A 106 -12.04 -7.90 -7.33
C LEU A 106 -13.22 -6.92 -7.38
N ILE A 107 -13.25 -5.94 -6.47
CA ILE A 107 -14.32 -4.92 -6.40
C ILE A 107 -14.27 -4.00 -7.63
N ASN A 108 -13.07 -3.58 -8.04
CA ASN A 108 -12.89 -2.69 -9.17
C ASN A 108 -13.37 -3.34 -10.46
N ASN A 109 -13.07 -4.63 -10.67
CA ASN A 109 -13.47 -5.33 -11.89
C ASN A 109 -14.96 -5.72 -11.92
N LYS A 110 -15.57 -6.00 -10.75
CA LYS A 110 -16.96 -6.47 -10.69
C LYS A 110 -18.00 -5.36 -10.47
N VAL A 111 -17.63 -4.27 -9.77
CA VAL A 111 -18.60 -3.30 -9.24
C VAL A 111 -18.32 -1.88 -9.74
N ILE A 112 -17.08 -1.42 -9.63
CA ILE A 112 -16.75 0.01 -9.86
C ILE A 112 -16.55 0.28 -11.36
N GLY A 113 -15.74 -0.55 -12.01
CA GLY A 113 -15.29 -0.34 -13.39
C GLY A 113 -14.37 0.89 -13.55
N GLU A 114 -13.77 1.02 -14.73
CA GLU A 114 -12.84 2.12 -15.04
C GLU A 114 -13.54 3.47 -15.29
N LYS A 115 -14.88 3.46 -15.43
CA LYS A 115 -15.68 4.66 -15.71
C LYS A 115 -15.89 5.57 -14.50
N LYS A 116 -15.61 5.09 -13.29
CA LYS A 116 -15.73 5.90 -12.07
C LYS A 116 -14.52 6.81 -11.91
N SER A 117 -14.71 7.93 -11.23
CA SER A 117 -13.64 8.91 -11.05
C SER A 117 -12.43 8.31 -10.33
N ILE A 118 -11.24 8.80 -10.70
CA ILE A 118 -9.96 8.43 -10.08
C ILE A 118 -10.02 8.60 -8.55
N VAL A 119 -10.62 9.69 -8.08
CA VAL A 119 -10.80 9.99 -6.66
C VAL A 119 -11.66 8.94 -5.97
N TYR A 120 -12.76 8.51 -6.59
CA TYR A 120 -13.63 7.48 -6.01
C TYR A 120 -12.91 6.15 -5.87
N ARG A 121 -12.15 5.73 -6.89
CA ARG A 121 -11.34 4.51 -6.86
C ARG A 121 -10.25 4.58 -5.78
N ALA A 122 -9.63 5.75 -5.60
CA ALA A 122 -8.68 5.99 -4.52
C ALA A 122 -9.33 5.83 -3.15
N LEU A 123 -10.48 6.48 -2.92
CA LEU A 123 -11.22 6.39 -1.65
C LEU A 123 -11.64 4.96 -1.31
N VAL A 124 -12.11 4.18 -2.28
CA VAL A 124 -12.50 2.78 -2.02
C VAL A 124 -11.28 1.96 -1.57
N PHE A 125 -10.13 2.11 -2.24
CA PHE A 125 -8.92 1.42 -1.81
C PHE A 125 -8.47 1.89 -0.42
N SER A 126 -8.51 3.19 -0.13
CA SER A 126 -8.18 3.73 1.20
C SER A 126 -9.02 3.11 2.31
N VAL A 127 -10.34 3.00 2.10
CA VAL A 127 -11.26 2.42 3.08
C VAL A 127 -10.97 0.93 3.28
N LEU A 128 -10.78 0.18 2.18
CA LEU A 128 -10.42 -1.24 2.25
C LEU A 128 -9.11 -1.45 3.01
N TYR A 129 -8.08 -0.67 2.67
CA TYR A 129 -6.80 -0.77 3.33
C TYR A 129 -6.88 -0.40 4.80
N SER A 130 -7.62 0.65 5.14
CA SER A 130 -7.87 1.04 6.53
C SER A 130 -8.53 -0.07 7.33
N PHE A 131 -9.56 -0.70 6.76
CA PHE A 131 -10.28 -1.79 7.42
C PHE A 131 -9.37 -3.01 7.63
N CYS A 132 -8.64 -3.44 6.60
CA CYS A 132 -7.70 -4.54 6.73
C CYS A 132 -6.63 -4.20 7.77
N ASN A 133 -6.03 -3.02 7.71
CA ASN A 133 -4.95 -2.66 8.62
C ASN A 133 -5.42 -2.54 10.08
N ALA A 134 -6.65 -2.06 10.32
CA ALA A 134 -7.28 -2.06 11.64
C ALA A 134 -7.50 -3.49 12.17
N LEU A 135 -7.99 -4.40 11.31
CA LEU A 135 -8.21 -5.80 11.66
C LEU A 135 -6.89 -6.49 12.03
N PHE A 136 -5.86 -6.36 11.18
CA PHE A 136 -4.55 -6.97 11.39
C PHE A 136 -3.80 -6.32 12.57
N GLY A 137 -3.93 -5.02 12.78
CA GLY A 137 -3.43 -4.32 13.97
C GLY A 137 -4.12 -4.77 15.26
N GLY A 138 -5.42 -5.03 15.21
CA GLY A 138 -6.18 -5.63 16.32
C GLY A 138 -5.72 -7.06 16.64
N ILE A 139 -5.50 -7.89 15.62
CA ILE A 139 -4.93 -9.24 15.79
C ILE A 139 -3.56 -9.19 16.45
N LEU A 140 -2.69 -8.28 15.99
CA LEU A 140 -1.37 -8.07 16.58
C LEU A 140 -1.48 -7.74 18.07
N PHE A 141 -2.38 -6.81 18.44
CA PHE A 141 -2.60 -6.46 19.84
C PHE A 141 -3.07 -7.65 20.67
N ILE A 142 -4.02 -8.45 20.17
CA ILE A 142 -4.52 -9.64 20.88
C ILE A 142 -3.37 -10.62 21.15
N ILE A 143 -2.52 -10.87 20.15
CA ILE A 143 -1.37 -11.78 20.29
C ILE A 143 -0.35 -11.24 21.30
N GLN A 144 -0.06 -9.94 21.28
CA GLN A 144 0.97 -9.34 22.13
C GLN A 144 0.52 -9.11 23.58
N SER A 145 -0.74 -8.70 23.78
CA SER A 145 -1.27 -8.37 25.11
C SER A 145 -1.90 -9.57 25.82
N GLY A 146 -2.28 -10.61 25.08
CA GLY A 146 -3.11 -11.71 25.60
C GLY A 146 -4.57 -11.31 25.86
N ASN A 147 -4.96 -10.05 25.59
CA ASN A 147 -6.32 -9.57 25.76
C ASN A 147 -7.15 -9.87 24.51
N PHE A 148 -8.32 -10.48 24.67
CA PHE A 148 -9.20 -10.85 23.56
C PHE A 148 -9.89 -9.67 22.87
N THR A 149 -9.94 -8.50 23.52
CA THR A 149 -10.57 -7.29 22.99
C THR A 149 -9.50 -6.28 22.57
N PRO A 150 -9.33 -5.99 21.28
CA PRO A 150 -8.36 -4.99 20.83
C PRO A 150 -8.80 -3.60 21.25
N GLU A 151 -7.86 -2.78 21.73
CA GLU A 151 -8.14 -1.40 22.05
C GLU A 151 -8.51 -0.60 20.79
N LEU A 152 -9.62 0.13 20.87
CA LEU A 152 -10.12 0.94 19.77
C LEU A 152 -9.10 2.01 19.32
N SER A 153 -8.34 2.58 20.26
CA SER A 153 -7.26 3.55 19.99
C SER A 153 -6.20 2.97 19.04
N ILE A 154 -5.80 1.72 19.23
CA ILE A 154 -4.80 1.04 18.42
C ILE A 154 -5.36 0.73 17.03
N MET A 155 -6.60 0.26 16.95
CA MET A 155 -7.26 0.01 15.67
C MET A 155 -7.40 1.31 14.85
N ILE A 156 -7.78 2.41 15.49
CA ILE A 156 -7.86 3.74 14.85
C ILE A 156 -6.50 4.21 14.38
N PHE A 157 -5.45 4.04 15.19
CA PHE A 157 -4.08 4.40 14.82
C PHE A 157 -3.66 3.71 13.50
N TYR A 158 -3.78 2.38 13.41
CA TYR A 158 -3.44 1.65 12.18
C TYR A 158 -4.34 2.03 10.99
N ALA A 159 -5.63 2.26 11.23
CA ALA A 159 -6.56 2.67 10.18
C ALA A 159 -6.19 4.02 9.54
N GLN A 160 -5.80 5.01 10.35
CA GLN A 160 -5.51 6.36 9.88
C GLN A 160 -4.31 6.42 8.93
N PHE A 161 -3.19 5.78 9.31
CA PHE A 161 -2.02 5.70 8.44
C PHE A 161 -2.34 4.95 7.15
N ALA A 162 -3.05 3.82 7.26
CA ALA A 162 -3.46 3.03 6.12
C ALA A 162 -4.38 3.80 5.17
N PHE A 163 -5.29 4.63 5.68
CA PHE A 163 -6.17 5.46 4.86
C PHE A 163 -5.37 6.39 3.96
N LEU A 164 -4.44 7.13 4.56
CA LEU A 164 -3.64 8.14 3.87
C LEU A 164 -2.68 7.50 2.86
N ILE A 165 -1.95 6.46 3.28
CA ILE A 165 -1.05 5.70 2.42
C ILE A 165 -1.83 5.06 1.27
N GLY A 166 -2.96 4.44 1.57
CA GLY A 166 -3.83 3.82 0.57
C GLY A 166 -4.35 4.83 -0.45
N PHE A 167 -4.78 6.01 0.02
CA PHE A 167 -5.24 7.07 -0.87
C PHE A 167 -4.14 7.47 -1.85
N ALA A 168 -2.93 7.71 -1.34
CA ALA A 168 -1.79 8.11 -2.14
C ALA A 168 -1.43 7.09 -3.22
N ILE A 169 -1.34 5.81 -2.83
CA ILE A 169 -0.99 4.71 -3.73
C ILE A 169 -2.01 4.58 -4.86
N SER A 170 -3.29 4.46 -4.50
CA SER A 170 -4.35 4.24 -5.48
C SER A 170 -4.55 5.47 -6.37
N PHE A 171 -4.52 6.67 -5.81
CA PHE A 171 -4.60 7.90 -6.59
C PHE A 171 -3.44 8.03 -7.58
N GLY A 172 -2.20 7.76 -7.14
CA GLY A 172 -1.01 7.79 -7.98
C GLY A 172 -1.04 6.76 -9.11
N PHE A 173 -1.41 5.52 -8.78
CA PHE A 173 -1.60 4.47 -9.78
C PHE A 173 -2.63 4.87 -10.84
N ASN A 174 -3.78 5.39 -10.41
CA ASN A 174 -4.86 5.77 -11.32
C ASN A 174 -4.51 7.00 -12.18
N ILE A 175 -3.76 7.97 -11.65
CA ILE A 175 -3.21 9.08 -12.44
C ILE A 175 -2.28 8.54 -13.52
N TYR A 176 -1.35 7.67 -13.15
CA TYR A 176 -0.41 7.10 -14.12
C TYR A 176 -1.13 6.33 -15.22
N HIS A 177 -2.11 5.51 -14.83
CA HIS A 177 -2.92 4.74 -15.77
C HIS A 177 -3.71 5.65 -16.72
N TYR A 178 -4.31 6.73 -16.21
CA TYR A 178 -4.99 7.73 -17.03
C TYR A 178 -4.05 8.44 -18.01
N LEU A 179 -2.86 8.85 -17.57
CA LEU A 179 -1.85 9.48 -18.42
C LEU A 179 -1.35 8.52 -19.51
N LEU A 180 -1.19 7.23 -19.20
CA LEU A 180 -0.87 6.21 -20.19
C LEU A 180 -2.00 6.05 -21.21
N MET A 181 -3.24 5.89 -20.77
CA MET A 181 -4.39 5.73 -21.68
C MET A 181 -4.51 6.93 -22.61
N LYS A 182 -4.41 8.16 -22.10
CA LYS A 182 -4.40 9.36 -22.96
C LYS A 182 -3.26 9.39 -23.96
N LYS A 183 -2.05 8.98 -23.56
CA LYS A 183 -0.87 8.98 -24.43
C LYS A 183 -0.94 7.91 -25.54
N PHE A 184 -1.65 6.81 -25.33
CA PHE A 184 -1.77 5.71 -26.30
C PHE A 184 -3.10 5.69 -27.08
N ALA A 185 -4.16 6.30 -26.57
CA ALA A 185 -5.46 6.36 -27.24
C ALA A 185 -5.55 7.46 -28.31
N GLY A 186 -4.57 8.37 -28.40
CA GLY A 186 -4.57 9.43 -29.42
C GLY A 186 -5.70 10.45 -29.28
N GLU A 187 -6.43 10.45 -28.15
CA GLU A 187 -7.43 11.47 -27.83
C GLU A 187 -6.70 12.75 -27.41
N GLY A 188 -6.30 13.51 -28.42
CA GLY A 188 -5.93 14.92 -28.30
C GLY A 188 -7.11 15.75 -27.79
N LEU A 189 -6.75 16.86 -27.13
CA LEU A 189 -7.65 17.92 -26.68
C LEU A 189 -8.67 18.34 -27.74
#